data_AF-A0A5D3FPG1-F1
#
_entry.id   AF-A0A5D3FPG1-F1
#
_cell.length_a   1.000
_cell.length_b   1.000
_cell.length_c   1.000
_cell.angle_alpha   90.00
_cell.angle_beta   90.00
_cell.angle_gamma   90.00
#
_symmetry.space_group_name_H-M   'P 1'
#
loop_
_entity.id
_entity.type
_entity.pdbx_description
1 polymer ?
#
loop_
_entity_poly.entity_id
_entity_poly.type
_entity_poly.pdbx_seq_one_letter_code
_entity_poly.pdbx_strand_id
1 'polypeptide(L)'
;MNKLTFAGILLCAYFYSSCSLLPDRQNGSEKQEKEPLSRQDTLAATEAARIKEVEAGEIKIGKELLYDQYTLDSIYPYKDTTRRFQWEKIKEKLALLENIQSEPRQWAILQNYKNRNGEAPLVKKFHRNSYKRIADSFGTERYQSVPLYELTDTLTPERYAQDGELTRFLASEGSFMKMEPIHTGDVWMVPQKYVKLIGDSIVFNKAIFVDRHNQNIATLERTDRARWTIRSMNPSTTGRYRPPYAQKTPIGMFVLQEKKRKMIYLKDGSPEVAGYAPYASRFTDGAYIHGVPVQLPRTAEIEYSHSLGTTPRSHMCVRNATSHAKFIFEWAPVNETIIFVLE
;
A
#
# COMPACT_ATOMS: atom_id res chain seq x y z
N MET A 1 -32.32 40.70 -33.19
CA MET A 1 -32.65 41.66 -32.10
C MET A 1 -31.49 41.63 -31.11
N ASN A 2 -30.47 42.45 -31.35
CA ASN A 2 -29.98 43.60 -30.52
C ASN A 2 -29.25 43.16 -29.23
N LYS A 3 -27.89 43.14 -29.19
CA LYS A 3 -26.91 44.23 -28.84
C LYS A 3 -26.99 44.62 -27.35
N LEU A 4 -25.95 44.88 -26.52
CA LEU A 4 -24.56 45.38 -26.59
C LEU A 4 -23.76 44.80 -25.37
N THR A 5 -22.48 44.39 -25.43
CA THR A 5 -21.19 45.12 -25.22
C THR A 5 -21.11 46.22 -24.14
N PHE A 6 -20.16 46.11 -23.20
CA PHE A 6 -19.17 47.17 -22.91
C PHE A 6 -17.97 46.66 -22.07
N ALA A 7 -16.78 47.09 -22.49
CA ALA A 7 -15.47 46.87 -21.88
C ALA A 7 -14.99 48.15 -21.17
N GLY A 8 -14.06 48.04 -20.22
CA GLY A 8 -13.43 49.20 -19.57
C GLY A 8 -12.01 48.92 -19.11
N ILE A 9 -11.05 49.26 -19.96
CA ILE A 9 -9.63 49.51 -19.64
C ILE A 9 -9.51 51.01 -19.42
N LEU A 10 -8.80 51.46 -18.38
CA LEU A 10 -8.25 52.82 -18.35
C LEU A 10 -6.81 52.82 -17.83
N LEU A 11 -5.92 53.25 -18.71
CA LEU A 11 -4.51 53.55 -18.50
C LEU A 11 -4.40 55.07 -18.69
N CYS A 12 -3.80 55.80 -17.75
CA CYS A 12 -3.39 57.19 -17.97
C CYS A 12 -1.99 57.41 -17.40
N ALA A 13 -1.05 57.62 -18.32
CA ALA A 13 0.21 58.32 -18.11
C ALA A 13 0.05 59.81 -18.49
N TYR A 14 1.16 60.56 -18.44
CA TYR A 14 1.42 61.97 -18.82
C TYR A 14 1.63 62.94 -17.65
N PHE A 15 2.67 63.81 -17.59
CA PHE A 15 3.98 63.97 -18.26
C PHE A 15 4.65 65.29 -17.72
N TYR A 16 5.97 65.48 -17.92
CA TYR A 16 6.80 66.73 -17.90
C TYR A 16 7.06 67.48 -16.56
N SER A 17 8.31 67.60 -16.05
CA SER A 17 9.54 68.34 -16.47
C SER A 17 9.61 69.82 -16.03
N SER A 18 10.65 70.17 -15.23
CA SER A 18 11.51 71.39 -15.29
C SER A 18 12.50 71.36 -14.09
N CYS A 19 13.83 71.27 -14.30
CA CYS A 19 14.87 72.33 -14.20
C CYS A 19 14.80 73.20 -12.92
N SER A 20 15.87 73.51 -12.18
CA SER A 20 17.33 73.46 -12.38
C SER A 20 18.07 73.86 -11.07
N LEU A 21 19.41 73.71 -11.08
CA LEU A 21 20.46 74.43 -10.30
C LEU A 21 21.19 73.69 -9.15
N LEU A 22 22.42 73.25 -9.47
CA LEU A 22 23.64 73.24 -8.61
C LEU A 22 24.20 74.69 -8.51
N PRO A 23 25.15 75.07 -7.60
CA PRO A 23 26.34 74.37 -7.06
C PRO A 23 26.56 74.59 -5.53
N ASP A 24 27.62 74.24 -4.78
CA ASP A 24 29.05 73.99 -5.02
C ASP A 24 29.72 73.29 -3.80
N ARG A 25 30.82 72.56 -4.06
CA ARG A 25 32.02 72.19 -3.24
C ARG A 25 31.95 71.92 -1.72
N GLN A 26 32.52 70.77 -1.29
CA GLN A 26 33.94 70.65 -0.87
C GLN A 26 34.38 69.19 -0.59
N ASN A 27 35.67 68.96 -0.83
CA ASN A 27 36.44 67.71 -0.68
C ASN A 27 36.51 67.16 0.75
N GLY A 28 36.57 65.84 0.87
CA GLY A 28 37.04 65.12 2.05
C GLY A 28 37.32 63.66 1.72
N SER A 29 38.57 63.34 1.44
CA SER A 29 39.08 61.99 1.26
C SER A 29 39.33 61.32 2.61
N GLU A 30 38.74 60.16 2.87
CA GLU A 30 39.24 59.24 3.90
C GLU A 30 39.03 57.78 3.47
N LYS A 31 40.13 57.03 3.44
CA LYS A 31 40.17 55.58 3.28
C LYS A 31 40.04 54.96 4.68
N GLN A 32 39.11 54.03 4.88
CA GLN A 32 39.18 53.04 5.95
C GLN A 32 38.32 51.83 5.54
N GLU A 33 38.94 50.77 5.02
CA GLU A 33 39.43 49.59 5.76
C GLU A 33 38.34 48.51 5.82
N LYS A 34 38.56 47.44 5.04
CA LYS A 34 37.67 46.28 4.94
C LYS A 34 37.83 45.42 6.20
N GLU A 35 36.81 45.35 7.04
CA GLU A 35 36.69 44.26 8.02
C GLU A 35 36.31 42.94 7.31
N PRO A 36 36.90 41.80 7.71
CA PRO A 36 36.52 40.51 7.17
C PRO A 36 35.20 40.08 7.82
N LEU A 37 34.14 39.94 7.00
CA LEU A 37 32.90 39.31 7.44
C LEU A 37 33.22 37.86 7.81
N SER A 38 33.26 37.62 9.11
CA SER A 38 33.33 36.31 9.75
C SER A 38 32.41 35.31 9.04
N ARG A 39 33.00 34.31 8.38
CA ARG A 39 32.34 33.06 8.00
C ARG A 39 31.99 32.33 9.30
N GLN A 40 30.87 32.69 9.91
CA GLN A 40 30.24 31.83 10.90
C GLN A 40 29.40 30.78 10.18
N ASP A 41 29.96 29.58 10.17
CA ASP A 41 29.34 28.27 10.00
C ASP A 41 27.85 28.26 9.65
N THR A 42 27.59 28.21 8.35
CA THR A 42 26.29 27.81 7.78
C THR A 42 26.12 26.29 7.78
N LEU A 43 26.85 25.57 8.63
CA LEU A 43 26.77 24.11 8.79
C LEU A 43 25.77 23.67 9.86
N ALA A 44 25.24 24.61 10.66
CA ALA A 44 24.22 24.33 11.69
C ALA A 44 22.76 24.48 11.19
N ALA A 45 22.54 24.94 9.96
CA ALA A 45 21.21 25.22 9.41
C ALA A 45 20.69 24.16 8.41
N THR A 46 21.41 23.05 8.24
CA THR A 46 21.01 21.91 7.38
C THR A 46 20.56 20.67 8.16
N GLU A 47 20.28 20.81 9.46
CA GLU A 47 19.38 19.89 10.16
C GLU A 47 17.94 20.35 9.89
N ALA A 48 17.53 20.30 8.63
CA ALA A 48 16.11 20.40 8.29
C ALA A 48 15.39 19.30 9.09
N ALA A 49 14.56 19.71 10.04
CA ALA A 49 13.91 18.89 11.05
C ALA A 49 13.56 17.48 10.54
N ARG A 50 14.40 16.49 10.84
CA ARG A 50 14.03 15.08 10.62
C ARG A 50 12.76 14.85 11.42
N ILE A 51 11.68 14.50 10.72
CA ILE A 51 10.43 14.12 11.37
C ILE A 51 10.77 12.95 12.31
N LYS A 52 10.63 13.18 13.62
CA LYS A 52 10.96 12.20 14.66
C LYS A 52 10.27 10.87 14.33
N GLU A 53 11.02 9.78 14.26
CA GLU A 53 10.43 8.46 14.00
C GLU A 53 9.29 8.14 14.99
N VAL A 54 8.19 7.56 14.49
CA VAL A 54 7.06 7.12 15.31
C VAL A 54 7.34 5.71 15.80
N GLU A 55 7.33 5.52 17.11
CA GLU A 55 7.41 4.20 17.71
C GLU A 55 6.02 3.55 17.83
N ALA A 56 5.96 2.22 17.89
CA ALA A 56 4.70 1.48 18.05
C ALA A 56 3.90 1.93 19.29
N GLY A 57 4.59 2.25 20.39
CA GLY A 57 3.95 2.75 21.62
C GLY A 57 3.33 4.15 21.50
N GLU A 58 3.75 4.94 20.51
CA GLU A 58 3.20 6.28 20.25
C GLU A 58 1.91 6.24 19.40
N ILE A 59 1.62 5.09 18.76
CA ILE A 59 0.40 4.90 17.95
C ILE A 59 -0.84 4.87 18.86
N LYS A 60 -1.71 5.85 18.66
CA LYS A 60 -3.02 5.94 19.32
C LYS A 60 -4.09 5.36 18.41
N ILE A 61 -4.83 4.38 18.91
CA ILE A 61 -5.95 3.75 18.19
C ILE A 61 -7.26 4.10 18.90
N GLY A 62 -8.08 4.92 18.24
CA GLY A 62 -9.47 5.16 18.61
C GLY A 62 -10.43 4.15 17.98
N LYS A 63 -11.71 4.17 18.39
CA LYS A 63 -12.76 3.31 17.83
C LYS A 63 -13.98 4.14 17.45
N GLU A 64 -14.31 4.15 16.16
CA GLU A 64 -15.51 4.79 15.61
C GLU A 64 -15.90 4.02 14.34
N LEU A 65 -16.78 3.04 14.54
CA LEU A 65 -17.14 2.06 13.52
C LEU A 65 -17.98 2.73 12.43
N LEU A 66 -17.57 2.52 11.17
CA LEU A 66 -18.41 2.81 9.99
C LEU A 66 -19.23 1.58 9.59
N TYR A 67 -18.87 0.41 10.11
CA TYR A 67 -19.59 -0.83 9.95
C TYR A 67 -19.54 -1.61 11.27
N ASP A 68 -20.71 -1.94 11.81
CA ASP A 68 -20.89 -2.51 13.16
C ASP A 68 -21.51 -3.92 13.17
N GLN A 69 -22.09 -4.38 12.06
CA GLN A 69 -22.68 -5.71 11.96
C GLN A 69 -21.60 -6.82 12.10
N TYR A 70 -21.90 -7.86 12.88
CA TYR A 70 -20.95 -8.94 13.24
C TYR A 70 -19.65 -8.46 13.89
N THR A 71 -19.68 -7.30 14.56
CA THR A 71 -18.50 -6.79 15.25
C THR A 71 -18.03 -7.75 16.34
N LEU A 72 -16.73 -7.99 16.37
CA LEU A 72 -16.08 -8.76 17.44
C LEU A 72 -15.54 -7.83 18.52
N ASP A 73 -15.53 -8.32 19.76
CA ASP A 73 -14.74 -7.70 20.83
C ASP A 73 -13.24 -7.82 20.57
N SER A 74 -12.43 -6.99 21.23
CA SER A 74 -10.96 -7.08 21.13
C SER A 74 -10.41 -8.45 21.52
N ILE A 75 -11.06 -9.11 22.47
CA ILE A 75 -10.81 -10.49 22.90
C ILE A 75 -12.18 -11.18 22.92
N TYR A 76 -12.30 -12.33 22.28
CA TYR A 76 -13.57 -13.03 22.11
C TYR A 76 -13.41 -14.55 22.27
N PRO A 77 -14.45 -15.26 22.75
CA PRO A 77 -14.39 -16.71 22.92
C PRO A 77 -14.36 -17.44 21.58
N TYR A 78 -13.62 -18.56 21.54
CA TYR A 78 -13.62 -19.48 20.41
C TYR A 78 -13.42 -20.92 20.92
N LYS A 79 -14.50 -21.70 20.94
CA LYS A 79 -14.52 -23.05 21.51
C LYS A 79 -13.98 -23.05 22.95
N ASP A 80 -12.94 -23.84 23.20
CA ASP A 80 -12.20 -24.01 24.44
C ASP A 80 -11.04 -23.02 24.61
N THR A 81 -10.91 -22.03 23.72
CA THR A 81 -9.86 -21.01 23.75
C THR A 81 -10.41 -19.59 23.54
N THR A 82 -9.53 -18.61 23.53
CA THR A 82 -9.85 -17.20 23.23
C THR A 82 -9.07 -16.74 22.01
N ARG A 83 -9.64 -15.77 21.30
CA ARG A 83 -9.00 -15.09 20.18
C ARG A 83 -8.98 -13.61 20.43
N ARG A 84 -8.11 -12.93 19.71
CA ARG A 84 -7.91 -11.50 19.88
C ARG A 84 -7.53 -10.81 18.59
N PHE A 85 -7.74 -9.51 18.56
CA PHE A 85 -7.03 -8.64 17.63
C PHE A 85 -5.62 -8.41 18.18
N GLN A 86 -4.60 -8.62 17.34
CA GLN A 86 -3.19 -8.47 17.73
C GLN A 86 -2.78 -6.99 17.73
N TRP A 87 -3.35 -6.18 18.63
CA TRP A 87 -3.20 -4.72 18.63
C TRP A 87 -1.75 -4.24 18.69
N GLU A 88 -0.88 -4.94 19.41
CA GLU A 88 0.55 -4.58 19.47
C GLU A 88 1.23 -4.76 18.10
N LYS A 89 1.01 -5.89 17.42
CA LYS A 89 1.49 -6.09 16.05
C LYS A 89 0.88 -5.08 15.07
N ILE A 90 -0.40 -4.73 15.25
CA ILE A 90 -1.06 -3.70 14.43
C ILE A 90 -0.36 -2.35 14.61
N LYS A 91 -0.09 -1.93 15.85
CA LYS A 91 0.65 -0.69 16.14
C LYS A 91 2.05 -0.70 15.52
N GLU A 92 2.80 -1.81 15.60
CA GLU A 92 4.11 -1.93 14.94
C GLU A 92 4.02 -1.70 13.43
N LYS A 93 3.00 -2.27 12.76
CA LYS A 93 2.80 -2.08 11.32
C LYS A 93 2.32 -0.67 10.97
N LEU A 94 1.53 -0.04 11.82
CA LEU A 94 1.12 1.35 11.65
C LEU A 94 2.30 2.31 11.85
N ALA A 95 3.16 2.06 12.84
CA ALA A 95 4.39 2.83 13.04
C ALA A 95 5.31 2.72 11.82
N LEU A 96 5.54 1.50 11.31
CA LEU A 96 6.24 1.31 10.03
C LEU A 96 5.62 2.15 8.92
N LEU A 97 4.29 2.10 8.74
CA LEU A 97 3.60 2.85 7.70
C LEU A 97 3.78 4.37 7.85
N GLU A 98 3.64 4.90 9.07
CA GLU A 98 3.86 6.33 9.36
C GLU A 98 5.30 6.75 9.03
N ASN A 99 6.28 5.90 9.34
CA ASN A 99 7.70 6.21 9.14
C ASN A 99 8.08 6.16 7.66
N ILE A 100 7.63 5.14 6.91
CA ILE A 100 7.98 5.03 5.49
C ILE A 100 7.34 6.13 4.63
N GLN A 101 6.21 6.67 5.06
CA GLN A 101 5.47 7.75 4.38
C GLN A 101 5.77 9.15 4.93
N SER A 102 6.68 9.27 5.91
CA SER A 102 7.02 10.55 6.55
C SER A 102 7.73 11.52 5.59
N GLU A 103 8.45 10.98 4.60
CA GLU A 103 9.11 11.76 3.56
C GLU A 103 8.36 11.60 2.23
N PRO A 104 8.23 12.68 1.42
CA PRO A 104 7.69 12.58 0.07
C PRO A 104 8.48 11.55 -0.75
N ARG A 105 7.80 10.53 -1.24
CA ARG A 105 8.39 9.39 -1.94
C ARG A 105 7.49 8.95 -3.08
N GLN A 106 8.10 8.57 -4.19
CA GLN A 106 7.38 7.92 -5.28
C GLN A 106 7.20 6.44 -4.95
N TRP A 107 5.95 6.02 -4.88
CA TRP A 107 5.60 4.63 -4.61
C TRP A 107 5.43 3.83 -5.89
N ALA A 108 5.57 2.52 -5.75
CA ALA A 108 5.33 1.54 -6.79
C ALA A 108 4.67 0.29 -6.20
N ILE A 109 4.03 -0.47 -7.09
CA ILE A 109 3.45 -1.79 -6.81
C ILE A 109 4.15 -2.79 -7.71
N LEU A 110 4.68 -3.87 -7.13
CA LEU A 110 5.18 -5.01 -7.89
C LEU A 110 3.99 -5.81 -8.42
N GLN A 111 3.91 -6.06 -9.72
CA GLN A 111 2.77 -6.74 -10.33
C GLN A 111 3.21 -7.87 -11.23
N ASN A 112 2.66 -9.06 -11.00
CA ASN A 112 2.75 -10.16 -11.96
C ASN A 112 1.60 -11.18 -11.83
N TYR A 113 0.43 -10.79 -11.30
CA TYR A 113 -0.75 -11.66 -11.23
C TYR A 113 -1.00 -12.43 -12.54
N LYS A 114 -1.11 -13.75 -12.44
CA LYS A 114 -1.21 -14.71 -13.56
C LYS A 114 -0.12 -14.61 -14.62
N ASN A 115 1.09 -14.19 -14.25
CA ASN A 115 2.20 -13.93 -15.18
C ASN A 115 1.83 -12.92 -16.29
N ARG A 116 0.93 -11.96 -16.01
CA ARG A 116 0.49 -10.96 -17.01
C ARG A 116 1.64 -10.12 -17.55
N ASN A 117 2.71 -9.95 -16.78
CA ASN A 117 3.92 -9.21 -17.17
C ASN A 117 5.06 -10.14 -17.65
N GLY A 118 4.71 -11.41 -17.92
CA GLY A 118 5.63 -12.47 -18.31
C GLY A 118 5.99 -13.40 -17.15
N GLU A 119 6.36 -14.64 -17.48
CA GLU A 119 6.88 -15.56 -16.48
C GLU A 119 8.23 -15.05 -15.96
N ALA A 120 8.39 -14.98 -14.62
CA ALA A 120 9.65 -14.60 -14.01
C ALA A 120 10.77 -15.58 -14.40
N PRO A 121 12.03 -15.17 -14.62
CA PRO A 121 13.14 -16.09 -14.83
C PRO A 121 13.41 -16.97 -13.60
N LEU A 122 14.18 -18.05 -13.76
CA LEU A 122 14.61 -18.87 -12.62
C LEU A 122 15.59 -18.08 -11.74
N VAL A 123 15.41 -18.15 -10.42
CA VAL A 123 16.35 -17.60 -9.45
C VAL A 123 17.54 -18.54 -9.25
N LYS A 124 18.65 -18.03 -8.69
CA LYS A 124 19.87 -18.80 -8.44
C LYS A 124 19.62 -20.06 -7.59
N LYS A 125 18.77 -19.94 -6.56
CA LYS A 125 18.44 -21.05 -5.64
C LYS A 125 16.93 -21.24 -5.58
N PHE A 126 16.46 -22.32 -6.19
CA PHE A 126 15.04 -22.69 -6.20
C PHE A 126 14.83 -24.16 -5.83
N HIS A 127 13.61 -24.48 -5.42
CA HIS A 127 13.16 -25.85 -5.17
C HIS A 127 11.74 -26.06 -5.73
N ARG A 128 11.30 -27.31 -5.83
CA ARG A 128 9.90 -27.62 -6.08
C ARG A 128 9.16 -27.77 -4.76
N ASN A 129 8.11 -26.97 -4.58
CA ASN A 129 7.30 -27.01 -3.36
C ASN A 129 6.26 -28.16 -3.41
N SER A 130 5.42 -28.26 -2.38
CA SER A 130 4.36 -29.28 -2.27
C SER A 130 3.27 -29.19 -3.33
N TYR A 131 3.17 -28.08 -4.06
CA TYR A 131 2.30 -27.89 -5.23
C TYR A 131 3.00 -28.28 -6.54
N LYS A 132 4.22 -28.83 -6.46
CA LYS A 132 5.14 -29.15 -7.58
C LYS A 132 5.58 -27.91 -8.38
N ARG A 133 5.33 -26.71 -7.87
CA ARG A 133 5.70 -25.43 -8.46
C ARG A 133 7.09 -25.03 -8.02
N ILE A 134 7.77 -24.26 -8.85
CA ILE A 134 9.07 -23.69 -8.51
C ILE A 134 8.86 -22.57 -7.50
N ALA A 135 9.63 -22.58 -6.41
CA ALA A 135 9.69 -21.53 -5.42
C ALA A 135 11.14 -21.19 -5.09
N ASP A 136 11.39 -19.96 -4.67
CA ASP A 136 12.71 -19.54 -4.17
C ASP A 136 13.00 -20.13 -2.77
N SER A 137 14.15 -19.78 -2.21
CA SER A 137 14.56 -20.25 -0.89
C SER A 137 13.71 -19.68 0.26
N PHE A 138 12.90 -18.65 0.01
CA PHE A 138 11.99 -18.04 0.98
C PHE A 138 10.55 -18.58 0.86
N GLY A 139 10.30 -19.48 -0.08
CA GLY A 139 9.00 -20.09 -0.30
C GLY A 139 8.07 -19.30 -1.21
N THR A 140 8.54 -18.20 -1.81
CA THR A 140 7.78 -17.43 -2.80
C THR A 140 7.75 -18.21 -4.13
N GLU A 141 6.56 -18.51 -4.64
CA GLU A 141 6.41 -19.24 -5.90
C GLU A 141 6.86 -18.39 -7.10
N ARG A 142 7.54 -18.97 -8.08
CA ARG A 142 7.88 -18.30 -9.35
C ARG A 142 6.63 -17.81 -10.09
N TYR A 143 5.54 -18.57 -9.99
CA TYR A 143 4.28 -18.25 -10.63
C TYR A 143 3.65 -17.03 -9.95
N GLN A 144 3.43 -15.98 -10.74
CA GLN A 144 2.85 -14.69 -10.33
C GLN A 144 3.75 -13.76 -9.52
N SER A 145 5.02 -14.11 -9.35
CA SER A 145 5.97 -13.29 -8.62
C SER A 145 6.83 -12.41 -9.51
N VAL A 146 7.53 -11.48 -8.87
CA VAL A 146 8.45 -10.54 -9.52
C VAL A 146 9.90 -10.94 -9.21
N PRO A 147 10.76 -11.14 -10.22
CA PRO A 147 12.17 -11.46 -9.99
C PRO A 147 12.92 -10.23 -9.45
N LEU A 148 13.66 -10.43 -8.37
CA LEU A 148 14.55 -9.42 -7.77
C LEU A 148 16.00 -9.76 -8.10
N TYR A 149 16.75 -8.75 -8.57
CA TYR A 149 18.15 -8.88 -8.96
C TYR A 149 19.02 -8.05 -8.04
N GLU A 150 20.23 -8.54 -7.77
CA GLU A 150 21.24 -7.80 -7.04
C GLU A 150 21.66 -6.55 -7.81
N LEU A 151 22.15 -5.53 -7.09
CA LEU A 151 22.62 -4.29 -7.71
C LEU A 151 23.85 -4.50 -8.62
N THR A 152 24.60 -5.57 -8.38
CA THR A 152 25.83 -5.92 -9.11
C THR A 152 25.64 -7.04 -10.14
N ASP A 153 24.48 -7.70 -10.17
CA ASP A 153 24.18 -8.83 -11.05
C ASP A 153 22.73 -8.78 -11.53
N THR A 154 22.53 -8.27 -12.74
CA THR A 154 21.24 -8.24 -13.43
C THR A 154 21.05 -9.38 -14.42
N LEU A 155 21.92 -10.40 -14.42
CA LEU A 155 21.81 -11.56 -15.31
C LEU A 155 20.89 -12.63 -14.73
N THR A 156 21.06 -12.96 -13.44
CA THR A 156 20.26 -14.00 -12.77
C THR A 156 19.62 -13.45 -11.50
N PRO A 157 18.28 -13.57 -11.33
CA PRO A 157 17.63 -13.05 -10.13
C PRO A 157 18.02 -13.84 -8.89
N GLU A 158 18.11 -13.16 -7.76
CA GLU A 158 18.46 -13.73 -6.46
C GLU A 158 17.25 -14.42 -5.82
N ARG A 159 16.09 -13.75 -5.86
CA ARG A 159 14.85 -14.19 -5.20
C ARG A 159 13.60 -13.63 -5.89
N TYR A 160 12.43 -14.02 -5.38
CA TYR A 160 11.14 -13.51 -5.85
C TYR A 160 10.48 -12.60 -4.79
N ALA A 161 9.89 -11.50 -5.26
CA ALA A 161 8.95 -10.68 -4.51
C ALA A 161 7.50 -11.05 -4.85
N GLN A 162 6.58 -10.74 -3.93
CA GLN A 162 5.17 -11.06 -4.08
C GLN A 162 4.45 -10.01 -4.95
N ASP A 163 3.45 -10.45 -5.72
CA ASP A 163 2.55 -9.50 -6.40
C ASP A 163 1.81 -8.63 -5.37
N GLY A 164 1.65 -7.35 -5.68
CA GLY A 164 0.97 -6.37 -4.84
C GLY A 164 1.82 -5.72 -3.77
N GLU A 165 3.09 -6.13 -3.60
CA GLU A 165 3.96 -5.59 -2.57
C GLU A 165 4.21 -4.09 -2.76
N LEU A 166 4.01 -3.30 -1.70
CA LEU A 166 4.36 -1.88 -1.69
C LEU A 166 5.88 -1.71 -1.81
N THR A 167 6.31 -0.88 -2.73
CA THR A 167 7.72 -0.70 -3.07
C THR A 167 8.05 0.77 -3.23
N ARG A 168 9.18 1.21 -2.67
CA ARG A 168 9.70 2.57 -2.89
C ARG A 168 10.51 2.61 -4.18
N PHE A 169 10.20 3.56 -5.05
CA PHE A 169 11.01 3.86 -6.23
C PHE A 169 12.23 4.70 -5.85
N LEU A 170 13.40 4.34 -6.36
CA LEU A 170 14.66 5.05 -6.10
C LEU A 170 15.27 5.63 -7.37
N ALA A 171 15.37 4.85 -8.44
CA ALA A 171 15.94 5.30 -9.71
C ALA A 171 15.52 4.39 -10.88
N SER A 172 15.57 4.94 -12.10
CA SER A 172 15.49 4.16 -13.34
C SER A 172 16.89 3.85 -13.86
N GLU A 173 17.16 2.60 -14.20
CA GLU A 173 18.49 2.15 -14.66
C GLU A 173 18.33 1.19 -15.85
N GLY A 174 18.42 1.72 -17.07
CA GLY A 174 18.27 0.93 -18.31
C GLY A 174 16.88 0.32 -18.44
N SER A 175 16.79 -1.01 -18.51
CA SER A 175 15.54 -1.79 -18.54
C SER A 175 15.03 -2.21 -17.15
N PHE A 176 15.74 -1.79 -16.10
CA PHE A 176 15.43 -2.05 -14.70
C PHE A 176 15.05 -0.74 -13.99
N MET A 177 14.53 -0.89 -12.78
CA MET A 177 14.38 0.17 -11.81
C MET A 177 14.99 -0.29 -10.48
N LYS A 178 15.69 0.61 -9.82
CA LYS A 178 16.18 0.44 -8.47
C LYS A 178 15.04 0.70 -7.49
N MET A 179 14.75 -0.30 -6.67
CA MET A 179 13.52 -0.41 -5.90
C MET A 179 13.80 -0.94 -4.51
N GLU A 180 13.02 -0.50 -3.51
CA GLU A 180 13.04 -1.06 -2.16
C GLU A 180 11.64 -1.57 -1.79
N PRO A 181 11.38 -2.88 -1.96
CA PRO A 181 10.12 -3.49 -1.55
C PRO A 181 10.05 -3.54 -0.01
N ILE A 182 9.00 -2.94 0.56
CA ILE A 182 8.97 -2.63 2.00
C ILE A 182 8.89 -3.89 2.88
N HIS A 183 8.21 -4.94 2.41
CA HIS A 183 8.09 -6.16 3.18
C HIS A 183 9.29 -7.09 3.01
N THR A 184 9.78 -7.22 1.77
CA THR A 184 10.94 -8.03 1.42
C THR A 184 12.24 -7.43 1.98
N GLY A 185 12.31 -6.10 2.07
CA GLY A 185 13.49 -5.37 2.49
C GLY A 185 14.54 -5.26 1.39
N ASP A 186 15.62 -4.54 1.71
CA ASP A 186 16.78 -4.27 0.84
C ASP A 186 16.44 -3.53 -0.47
N VAL A 187 17.50 -3.15 -1.19
CA VAL A 187 17.40 -2.45 -2.48
C VAL A 187 17.75 -3.40 -3.62
N TRP A 188 16.86 -3.50 -4.59
CA TRP A 188 16.93 -4.47 -5.68
C TRP A 188 16.81 -3.80 -7.04
N MET A 189 17.37 -4.45 -8.06
CA MET A 189 17.06 -4.18 -9.45
C MET A 189 15.83 -4.98 -9.87
N VAL A 190 14.80 -4.28 -10.37
CA VAL A 190 13.52 -4.88 -10.79
C VAL A 190 13.25 -4.54 -12.24
N PRO A 191 12.98 -5.52 -13.13
CA PRO A 191 12.64 -5.21 -14.52
C PRO A 191 11.38 -4.33 -14.62
N GLN A 192 11.45 -3.26 -15.41
CA GLN A 192 10.40 -2.22 -15.49
C GLN A 192 9.00 -2.78 -15.76
N LYS A 193 8.90 -3.84 -16.56
CA LYS A 193 7.63 -4.48 -16.92
C LYS A 193 6.83 -5.04 -15.73
N TYR A 194 7.47 -5.29 -14.59
CA TYR A 194 6.81 -5.78 -13.39
C TYR A 194 6.41 -4.65 -12.42
N VAL A 195 6.68 -3.39 -12.78
CA VAL A 195 6.51 -2.25 -11.89
C VAL A 195 5.33 -1.41 -12.35
N LYS A 196 4.42 -1.12 -11.43
CA LYS A 196 3.44 -0.05 -11.59
C LYS A 196 3.77 1.09 -10.63
N LEU A 197 4.26 2.21 -11.16
CA LEU A 197 4.41 3.44 -10.40
C LEU A 197 3.01 3.97 -9.99
N ILE A 198 2.88 4.45 -8.77
CA ILE A 198 1.70 5.16 -8.27
C ILE A 198 2.10 6.57 -7.83
N GLY A 199 1.12 7.47 -7.71
CA GLY A 199 1.36 8.90 -7.51
C GLY A 199 2.31 9.20 -6.34
N ASP A 200 3.15 10.21 -6.52
CA ASP A 200 4.08 10.75 -5.53
C ASP A 200 3.39 11.46 -4.35
N SER A 201 2.11 11.81 -4.52
CA SER A 201 1.24 12.40 -3.50
C SER A 201 0.43 11.37 -2.70
N ILE A 202 0.57 10.08 -2.99
CA ILE A 202 -0.20 9.03 -2.31
C ILE A 202 0.28 8.88 -0.87
N VAL A 203 -0.67 9.07 0.06
CA VAL A 203 -0.51 8.77 1.48
C VAL A 203 -1.53 7.71 1.85
N PHE A 204 -1.08 6.60 2.44
CA PHE A 204 -1.94 5.47 2.79
C PHE A 204 -2.69 5.76 4.09
N ASN A 205 -3.82 6.44 3.99
CA ASN A 205 -4.68 6.73 5.14
C ASN A 205 -5.63 5.57 5.50
N LYS A 206 -5.69 4.51 4.70
CA LYS A 206 -6.58 3.37 4.92
C LYS A 206 -5.78 2.09 4.98
N ALA A 207 -5.91 1.38 6.09
CA ALA A 207 -5.20 0.14 6.35
C ALA A 207 -6.19 -0.98 6.70
N ILE A 208 -5.94 -2.18 6.18
CA ILE A 208 -6.71 -3.39 6.47
C ILE A 208 -5.75 -4.42 7.07
N PHE A 209 -6.11 -4.97 8.21
CA PHE A 209 -5.33 -6.00 8.91
C PHE A 209 -6.07 -7.32 8.85
N VAL A 210 -5.44 -8.32 8.26
CA VAL A 210 -5.96 -9.70 8.18
C VAL A 210 -5.12 -10.56 9.11
N ASP A 211 -5.75 -11.15 10.12
CA ASP A 211 -5.09 -12.05 11.04
C ASP A 211 -5.36 -13.51 10.66
N ARG A 212 -4.34 -14.21 10.18
CA ARG A 212 -4.46 -15.63 9.80
C ARG A 212 -4.54 -16.57 10.99
N HIS A 213 -4.03 -16.20 12.16
CA HIS A 213 -4.08 -17.06 13.33
C HIS A 213 -5.44 -16.95 14.03
N ASN A 214 -5.88 -15.73 14.31
CA ASN A 214 -7.15 -15.44 14.98
C ASN A 214 -8.36 -15.43 14.03
N GLN A 215 -8.15 -15.49 12.71
CA GLN A 215 -9.19 -15.46 11.67
C GLN A 215 -10.13 -14.26 11.86
N ASN A 216 -9.55 -13.08 12.03
CA ASN A 216 -10.28 -11.82 12.07
C ASN A 216 -9.70 -10.83 11.06
N ILE A 217 -10.41 -9.74 10.89
CA ILE A 217 -10.03 -8.64 10.03
C ILE A 217 -10.44 -7.33 10.70
N ALA A 218 -9.59 -6.32 10.62
CA ALA A 218 -9.90 -4.98 11.07
C ALA A 218 -9.59 -3.96 9.97
N THR A 219 -10.41 -2.93 9.87
CA THR A 219 -10.11 -1.76 9.03
C THR A 219 -9.80 -0.57 9.92
N LEU A 220 -8.76 0.17 9.58
CA LEU A 220 -8.32 1.36 10.29
C LEU A 220 -8.12 2.51 9.32
N GLU A 221 -8.47 3.70 9.77
CA GLU A 221 -8.31 4.94 9.03
C GLU A 221 -7.44 5.91 9.82
N ARG A 222 -6.44 6.47 9.16
CA ARG A 222 -5.57 7.50 9.72
C ARG A 222 -6.35 8.81 9.81
N THR A 223 -6.40 9.38 11.01
CA THR A 223 -7.05 10.68 11.26
C THR A 223 -6.03 11.79 11.46
N ASP A 224 -4.85 11.45 11.93
CA ASP A 224 -3.69 12.34 12.07
C ASP A 224 -2.42 11.47 12.15
N ARG A 225 -1.24 12.10 12.16
CA ARG A 225 0.02 11.42 12.40
C ARG A 225 -0.02 10.61 13.70
N ALA A 226 0.28 9.32 13.59
CA ALA A 226 0.25 8.36 14.70
C ALA A 226 -1.14 8.20 15.37
N ARG A 227 -2.22 8.68 14.74
CA ARG A 227 -3.59 8.52 15.23
C ARG A 227 -4.44 7.79 14.19
N TRP A 228 -4.94 6.64 14.59
CA TRP A 228 -5.73 5.76 13.74
C TRP A 228 -7.06 5.46 14.41
N THR A 229 -8.09 5.24 13.61
CA THR A 229 -9.44 4.96 14.08
C THR A 229 -9.93 3.66 13.48
N ILE A 230 -10.36 2.73 14.33
CA ILE A 230 -10.96 1.47 13.91
C ILE A 230 -12.31 1.75 13.25
N ARG A 231 -12.47 1.32 12.00
CA ARG A 231 -13.70 1.49 11.20
C ARG A 231 -14.54 0.21 11.10
N SER A 232 -13.93 -0.97 11.27
CA SER A 232 -14.62 -2.26 11.40
C SER A 232 -13.74 -3.29 12.09
N MET A 233 -14.36 -4.29 12.74
CA MET A 233 -13.70 -5.42 13.40
C MET A 233 -14.54 -6.67 13.21
N ASN A 234 -14.15 -7.62 12.38
CA ASN A 234 -15.05 -8.70 11.95
C ASN A 234 -14.35 -10.07 11.91
N PRO A 235 -15.11 -11.17 11.97
CA PRO A 235 -14.56 -12.49 11.71
C PRO A 235 -14.23 -12.62 10.21
N SER A 236 -13.15 -13.32 9.89
CA SER A 236 -12.74 -13.61 8.51
C SER A 236 -12.41 -15.11 8.35
N THR A 237 -12.25 -15.58 7.12
CA THR A 237 -11.64 -16.88 6.85
C THR A 237 -10.53 -16.74 5.82
N THR A 238 -9.32 -17.11 6.18
CA THR A 238 -8.16 -17.03 5.29
C THR A 238 -7.93 -18.32 4.51
N GLY A 239 -6.93 -18.29 3.63
CA GLY A 239 -6.45 -19.41 2.83
C GLY A 239 -5.87 -20.52 3.69
N ARG A 240 -6.23 -21.77 3.38
CA ARG A 240 -5.65 -22.96 4.01
C ARG A 240 -4.52 -23.52 3.17
N TYR A 241 -3.60 -24.20 3.83
CA TYR A 241 -2.64 -25.05 3.14
C TYR A 241 -3.31 -26.38 2.75
N ARG A 242 -3.63 -26.55 1.46
CA ARG A 242 -4.11 -27.83 0.90
C ARG A 242 -3.74 -27.95 -0.58
N PRO A 243 -2.52 -28.42 -0.89
CA PRO A 243 -2.12 -28.75 -2.25
C PRO A 243 -3.07 -29.74 -2.94
N PRO A 244 -3.25 -29.65 -4.28
CA PRO A 244 -2.67 -28.64 -5.16
C PRO A 244 -3.52 -27.36 -5.31
N TYR A 245 -4.71 -27.30 -4.68
CA TYR A 245 -5.74 -26.31 -5.05
C TYR A 245 -5.86 -25.10 -4.12
N ALA A 246 -5.43 -25.20 -2.86
CA ALA A 246 -5.56 -24.11 -1.89
C ALA A 246 -4.23 -23.77 -1.24
N GLN A 247 -3.94 -22.47 -1.18
CA GLN A 247 -2.74 -21.93 -0.55
C GLN A 247 -3.10 -21.10 0.68
N LYS A 248 -2.13 -20.96 1.60
CA LYS A 248 -2.25 -19.99 2.69
C LYS A 248 -2.33 -18.58 2.08
N THR A 249 -3.12 -17.70 2.71
CA THR A 249 -3.07 -16.27 2.36
C THR A 249 -1.63 -15.77 2.59
N PRO A 250 -0.95 -15.15 1.61
CA PRO A 250 0.44 -14.75 1.79
C PRO A 250 0.61 -13.70 2.90
N ILE A 251 1.70 -13.80 3.68
CA ILE A 251 2.07 -12.79 4.68
C ILE A 251 2.76 -11.65 3.95
N GLY A 252 2.44 -10.41 4.34
CA GLY A 252 3.11 -9.25 3.77
C GLY A 252 2.35 -7.95 3.93
N MET A 253 2.81 -6.96 3.17
CA MET A 253 2.28 -5.61 3.09
C MET A 253 1.96 -5.32 1.62
N PHE A 254 0.67 -5.28 1.30
CA PHE A 254 0.18 -5.26 -0.08
C PHE A 254 -0.71 -4.06 -0.34
N VAL A 255 -0.65 -3.52 -1.55
CA VAL A 255 -1.56 -2.45 -1.99
C VAL A 255 -2.83 -3.07 -2.56
N LEU A 256 -3.99 -2.46 -2.33
CA LEU A 256 -5.23 -2.87 -2.99
C LEU A 256 -5.15 -2.57 -4.50
N GLN A 257 -5.34 -3.57 -5.37
CA GLN A 257 -5.02 -3.43 -6.81
C GLN A 257 -6.22 -3.48 -7.75
N GLU A 258 -7.27 -4.21 -7.40
CA GLU A 258 -8.41 -4.45 -8.28
C GLU A 258 -9.69 -4.71 -7.48
N LYS A 259 -10.83 -4.34 -8.03
CA LYS A 259 -12.16 -4.57 -7.44
C LYS A 259 -13.10 -5.24 -8.44
N LYS A 260 -13.83 -6.26 -8.00
CA LYS A 260 -14.88 -6.94 -8.77
C LYS A 260 -16.15 -7.11 -7.95
N ARG A 261 -17.28 -6.62 -8.47
CA ARG A 261 -18.58 -6.89 -7.85
C ARG A 261 -18.89 -8.39 -7.80
N LYS A 262 -18.52 -9.13 -8.85
CA LYS A 262 -18.59 -10.59 -8.91
C LYS A 262 -17.26 -11.15 -9.42
N MET A 263 -16.48 -11.76 -8.54
CA MET A 263 -15.28 -12.51 -8.92
C MET A 263 -15.67 -13.95 -9.24
N ILE A 264 -15.61 -14.32 -10.52
CA ILE A 264 -15.87 -15.70 -10.96
C ILE A 264 -14.74 -16.61 -10.48
N TYR A 265 -15.10 -17.78 -9.94
CA TYR A 265 -14.16 -18.84 -9.59
C TYR A 265 -14.56 -20.16 -10.26
N LEU A 266 -13.55 -20.98 -10.53
CA LEU A 266 -13.69 -22.24 -11.26
C LEU A 266 -13.71 -23.43 -10.29
N LYS A 267 -14.14 -24.58 -10.78
CA LYS A 267 -14.01 -25.85 -10.04
C LYS A 267 -12.54 -26.26 -9.95
N ASP A 268 -12.16 -26.88 -8.84
CA ASP A 268 -10.79 -27.38 -8.65
C ASP A 268 -10.42 -28.35 -9.80
N GLY A 269 -9.34 -28.04 -10.51
CA GLY A 269 -8.84 -28.87 -11.61
C GLY A 269 -9.66 -28.84 -12.90
N SER A 270 -10.63 -27.92 -13.03
CA SER A 270 -11.49 -27.81 -14.22
C SER A 270 -11.64 -26.35 -14.66
N PRO A 271 -11.77 -26.08 -15.98
CA PRO A 271 -12.08 -24.73 -16.47
C PRO A 271 -13.55 -24.34 -16.23
N GLU A 272 -14.39 -25.26 -15.74
CA GLU A 272 -15.81 -24.99 -15.48
C GLU A 272 -16.01 -23.97 -14.36
N VAL A 273 -16.96 -23.05 -14.56
CA VAL A 273 -17.39 -22.10 -13.55
C VAL A 273 -18.04 -22.84 -12.38
N ALA A 274 -17.52 -22.62 -11.18
CA ALA A 274 -18.11 -23.14 -9.95
C ALA A 274 -19.09 -22.14 -9.32
N GLY A 275 -18.86 -20.84 -9.52
CA GLY A 275 -19.67 -19.78 -8.92
C GLY A 275 -19.00 -18.42 -8.97
N TYR A 276 -19.42 -17.55 -8.06
CA TYR A 276 -18.81 -16.24 -7.89
C TYR A 276 -18.68 -15.83 -6.41
N ALA A 277 -17.70 -15.00 -6.10
CA ALA A 277 -17.58 -14.31 -4.83
C ALA A 277 -18.00 -12.84 -4.99
N PRO A 278 -18.93 -12.33 -4.17
CA PRO A 278 -19.35 -10.94 -4.24
C PRO A 278 -18.33 -9.98 -3.61
N TYR A 279 -18.30 -8.73 -4.10
CA TYR A 279 -17.51 -7.61 -3.54
C TYR A 279 -16.02 -7.95 -3.30
N ALA A 280 -15.35 -8.46 -4.32
CA ALA A 280 -13.99 -8.92 -4.23
C ALA A 280 -12.98 -7.78 -4.44
N SER A 281 -12.05 -7.62 -3.50
CA SER A 281 -11.00 -6.60 -3.48
C SER A 281 -9.62 -7.29 -3.47
N ARG A 282 -8.91 -7.27 -4.60
CA ARG A 282 -7.63 -7.98 -4.82
C ARG A 282 -6.47 -7.23 -4.18
N PHE A 283 -5.56 -7.94 -3.52
CA PHE A 283 -4.37 -7.32 -2.92
C PHE A 283 -3.05 -8.02 -3.28
N THR A 284 -3.01 -9.34 -3.44
CA THR A 284 -1.82 -10.09 -3.88
C THR A 284 -2.24 -11.32 -4.65
N ASP A 285 -1.47 -11.74 -5.66
CA ASP A 285 -1.73 -12.96 -6.44
C ASP A 285 -3.22 -13.15 -6.79
N GLY A 286 -3.76 -14.35 -6.53
CA GLY A 286 -5.18 -14.66 -6.60
C GLY A 286 -5.96 -14.39 -5.31
N ALA A 287 -5.38 -13.68 -4.33
CA ALA A 287 -6.00 -13.37 -3.06
C ALA A 287 -6.87 -12.11 -3.14
N TYR A 288 -8.13 -12.26 -2.74
CA TYR A 288 -9.11 -11.19 -2.63
C TYR A 288 -9.72 -11.19 -1.23
N ILE A 289 -10.03 -10.01 -0.72
CA ILE A 289 -11.01 -9.84 0.36
C ILE A 289 -12.39 -9.86 -0.31
N HIS A 290 -13.26 -10.81 0.03
CA HIS A 290 -14.57 -10.96 -0.63
C HIS A 290 -15.65 -11.49 0.32
N GLY A 291 -16.92 -11.38 -0.09
CA GLY A 291 -18.08 -11.89 0.67
C GLY A 291 -18.22 -13.41 0.60
N VAL A 292 -19.33 -13.99 1.08
CA VAL A 292 -19.48 -15.45 1.03
C VAL A 292 -19.66 -15.93 -0.41
N PRO A 293 -18.83 -16.87 -0.91
CA PRO A 293 -18.96 -17.41 -2.27
C PRO A 293 -20.33 -18.05 -2.50
N VAL A 294 -20.90 -17.77 -3.66
CA VAL A 294 -22.16 -18.33 -4.14
C VAL A 294 -21.83 -19.39 -5.20
N GLN A 295 -22.11 -20.65 -4.87
CA GLN A 295 -21.89 -21.79 -5.75
C GLN A 295 -23.11 -22.04 -6.64
N LEU A 296 -22.89 -22.31 -7.92
CA LEU A 296 -23.96 -22.68 -8.85
C LEU A 296 -24.69 -23.96 -8.37
N PRO A 297 -26.02 -24.07 -8.59
CA PRO A 297 -26.87 -23.16 -9.38
C PRO A 297 -27.38 -21.93 -8.61
N ARG A 298 -27.00 -21.75 -7.34
CA ARG A 298 -27.42 -20.57 -6.58
C ARG A 298 -26.86 -19.30 -7.22
N THR A 299 -27.68 -18.25 -7.28
CA THR A 299 -27.28 -16.95 -7.84
C THR A 299 -27.39 -15.82 -6.82
N ALA A 300 -28.25 -15.97 -5.81
CA ALA A 300 -28.42 -14.99 -4.74
C ALA A 300 -27.22 -14.96 -3.77
N GLU A 301 -26.81 -13.75 -3.40
CA GLU A 301 -25.76 -13.49 -2.40
C GLU A 301 -26.09 -14.20 -1.08
N ILE A 302 -25.05 -14.69 -0.40
CA ILE A 302 -25.16 -15.31 0.93
C ILE A 302 -24.58 -14.30 1.91
N GLU A 303 -25.35 -13.88 2.91
CA GLU A 303 -24.84 -12.88 3.85
C GLU A 303 -23.70 -13.43 4.70
N TYR A 304 -23.93 -14.54 5.38
CA TYR A 304 -23.02 -15.05 6.41
C TYR A 304 -22.71 -16.53 6.24
N SER A 305 -21.52 -16.94 6.68
CA SER A 305 -21.12 -18.35 6.74
C SER A 305 -20.67 -18.71 8.15
N HIS A 306 -21.17 -19.82 8.69
CA HIS A 306 -20.78 -20.36 10.00
C HIS A 306 -19.27 -20.66 10.15
N SER A 307 -18.52 -20.64 9.05
CA SER A 307 -17.07 -20.89 9.05
C SER A 307 -16.22 -19.62 9.15
N LEU A 308 -16.84 -18.43 9.10
CA LEU A 308 -16.15 -17.17 9.42
C LEU A 308 -15.64 -17.19 10.85
N GLY A 309 -14.41 -16.74 11.06
CA GLY A 309 -13.79 -16.73 12.39
C GLY A 309 -13.46 -18.11 12.95
N THR A 310 -13.44 -19.17 12.12
CA THR A 310 -13.12 -20.53 12.58
C THR A 310 -11.67 -20.90 12.27
N THR A 311 -11.41 -21.76 11.29
CA THR A 311 -10.05 -22.09 10.83
C THR A 311 -9.88 -21.62 9.40
N PRO A 312 -8.64 -21.55 8.87
CA PRO A 312 -8.44 -21.30 7.46
C PRO A 312 -9.19 -22.34 6.61
N ARG A 313 -9.96 -21.88 5.61
CA ARG A 313 -10.73 -22.77 4.70
C ARG A 313 -10.72 -22.35 3.23
N SER A 314 -10.36 -21.11 2.91
CA SER A 314 -10.42 -20.60 1.53
C SER A 314 -9.24 -21.13 0.70
N HIS A 315 -9.26 -20.87 -0.61
CA HIS A 315 -8.20 -21.27 -1.54
C HIS A 315 -7.00 -20.32 -1.61
N MET A 316 -7.05 -19.16 -0.93
CA MET A 316 -5.98 -18.15 -0.75
C MET A 316 -6.61 -16.84 -0.22
N CYS A 317 -7.86 -16.60 -0.61
CA CYS A 317 -8.62 -15.38 -0.32
C CYS A 317 -8.97 -15.18 1.16
N VAL A 318 -9.47 -13.99 1.48
CA VAL A 318 -10.01 -13.64 2.79
C VAL A 318 -11.52 -13.48 2.65
N ARG A 319 -12.26 -14.49 3.12
CA ARG A 319 -13.72 -14.50 3.06
C ARG A 319 -14.29 -13.80 4.29
N ASN A 320 -15.34 -13.01 4.07
CA ASN A 320 -16.03 -12.19 5.06
C ASN A 320 -17.55 -12.44 5.00
N ALA A 321 -18.28 -11.86 5.96
CA ALA A 321 -19.69 -11.56 5.74
C ALA A 321 -19.83 -10.70 4.47
N THR A 322 -20.87 -10.92 3.68
CA THR A 322 -21.02 -10.25 2.38
C THR A 322 -21.25 -8.76 2.54
N SER A 323 -22.00 -8.34 3.55
CA SER A 323 -22.14 -6.92 3.92
C SER A 323 -20.80 -6.29 4.34
N HIS A 324 -19.99 -6.97 5.15
CA HIS A 324 -18.65 -6.49 5.51
C HIS A 324 -17.71 -6.38 4.29
N ALA A 325 -17.75 -7.35 3.39
CA ALA A 325 -16.98 -7.27 2.14
C ALA A 325 -17.45 -6.11 1.25
N LYS A 326 -18.75 -5.86 1.18
CA LYS A 326 -19.32 -4.70 0.49
C LYS A 326 -18.83 -3.38 1.11
N PHE A 327 -18.85 -3.27 2.44
CA PHE A 327 -18.29 -2.12 3.14
C PHE A 327 -16.83 -1.87 2.74
N ILE A 328 -15.95 -2.89 2.81
CA ILE A 328 -14.55 -2.75 2.38
C ILE A 328 -14.46 -2.36 0.90
N PHE A 329 -15.26 -2.99 0.04
CA PHE A 329 -15.29 -2.73 -1.39
C PHE A 329 -15.69 -1.28 -1.70
N GLU A 330 -16.56 -0.65 -0.91
CA GLU A 330 -16.98 0.74 -1.11
C GLU A 330 -15.99 1.72 -0.45
N TRP A 331 -15.53 1.42 0.75
CA TRP A 331 -14.68 2.30 1.58
C TRP A 331 -13.20 2.37 1.18
N ALA A 332 -12.62 1.28 0.63
CA ALA A 332 -11.18 1.17 0.40
C ALA A 332 -10.76 1.50 -1.05
N PRO A 333 -10.22 2.68 -1.41
CA PRO A 333 -9.79 3.01 -2.77
C PRO A 333 -8.64 2.11 -3.27
N VAL A 334 -8.63 1.86 -4.58
CA VAL A 334 -7.59 1.08 -5.27
C VAL A 334 -6.31 1.93 -5.39
N ASN A 335 -5.14 1.32 -5.20
CA ASN A 335 -3.81 1.92 -5.13
C ASN A 335 -3.56 2.85 -3.91
N GLU A 336 -4.57 3.06 -3.06
CA GLU A 336 -4.53 4.00 -1.92
C GLU A 336 -4.85 3.33 -0.58
N THR A 337 -5.12 2.03 -0.59
CA THR A 337 -5.35 1.23 0.61
C THR A 337 -4.24 0.20 0.76
N ILE A 338 -3.70 0.09 1.98
CA ILE A 338 -2.72 -0.92 2.33
C ILE A 338 -3.36 -2.09 3.09
N ILE A 339 -2.92 -3.31 2.81
CA ILE A 339 -3.36 -4.54 3.44
C ILE A 339 -2.15 -5.18 4.10
N PHE A 340 -2.21 -5.37 5.41
CA PHE A 340 -1.27 -6.18 6.17
C PHE A 340 -1.89 -7.54 6.43
N VAL A 341 -1.16 -8.60 6.09
CA VAL A 341 -1.52 -9.96 6.50
C VAL A 341 -0.57 -10.39 7.59
N LEU A 342 -1.13 -10.68 8.76
CA LEU A 342 -0.41 -11.06 9.97
C LEU A 342 -0.56 -12.56 10.25
N GLU A 343 0.39 -13.09 11.01
CA GLU A 343 0.28 -14.39 11.69
C GLU A 343 0.26 -14.17 13.19
#